data_AF-A0A259PJS5-F1
#
_entry.id   AF-A0A259PJS5-F1
#
_cell.length_a   1.000
_cell.length_b   1.000
_cell.length_c   1.000
_cell.angle_alpha   90.00
_cell.angle_beta   90.00
_cell.angle_gamma   90.00
#
_symmetry.space_group_name_H-M   'P 1'
#
loop_
_entity.id
_entity.type
_entity.pdbx_description
1 polymer ?
#
loop_
_entity_poly.entity_id
_entity_poly.type
_entity_poly.pdbx_seq_one_letter_code
_entity_poly.pdbx_strand_id
1 'polypeptide(L)'
;MGAIVSLLALNAFASSPVPVEINGQKALVLINQDPPGTRCNTNVQIAAEIANTYRLPILILPQTAVPPLTPAPSVWYEGKVIAASGGPHNGMVSYQIIADILELEGVSKQKKQGKLFNDSVRPEFDKLKSIIKTGQ
;
A
#
# COMPACT_ATOMS: atom_id res chain seq x y z
N MET A 1 -2.20 23.32 52.70
CA MET A 1 -1.66 22.18 51.93
C MET A 1 -2.53 22.02 50.70
N GLY A 2 -2.08 22.50 49.54
CA GLY A 2 -2.80 22.38 48.26
C GLY A 2 -2.10 21.35 47.38
N ALA A 3 -2.77 20.25 47.07
CA ALA A 3 -2.24 19.23 46.17
C ALA A 3 -2.39 19.71 44.72
N ILE A 4 -1.26 19.95 44.05
CA ILE A 4 -1.21 20.19 42.61
C ILE A 4 -1.36 18.82 41.93
N VAL A 5 -2.51 18.58 41.31
CA VAL A 5 -2.71 17.42 40.42
C VAL A 5 -2.09 17.78 39.07
N SER A 6 -0.91 17.23 38.80
CA SER A 6 -0.26 17.36 37.50
C SER A 6 -0.89 16.36 36.53
N LEU A 7 -1.67 16.84 35.55
CA LEU A 7 -2.12 16.02 34.43
C LEU A 7 -0.91 15.71 33.54
N LEU A 8 -0.38 14.50 33.65
CA LEU A 8 0.54 13.94 32.67
C LEU A 8 -0.24 13.76 31.36
N ALA A 9 0.00 14.64 30.38
CA ALA A 9 -0.45 14.42 29.02
C ALA A 9 0.27 13.19 28.45
N LEU A 10 -0.46 12.08 28.29
CA LEU A 10 0.01 10.97 27.46
C LEU A 10 0.06 11.46 26.02
N ASN A 11 1.24 11.80 25.53
CA ASN A 11 1.50 11.85 24.09
C ASN A 11 1.48 10.41 23.58
N ALA A 12 0.30 9.92 23.22
CA ALA A 12 0.17 8.70 22.44
C ALA A 12 0.72 8.98 21.04
N PHE A 13 1.99 8.68 20.80
CA PHE A 13 2.50 8.53 19.44
C PHE A 13 1.73 7.34 18.84
N ALA A 14 0.73 7.62 18.02
CA ALA A 14 0.02 6.59 17.29
C ALA A 14 1.04 5.85 16.41
N SER A 15 1.46 4.67 16.85
CA SER A 15 2.28 3.79 16.02
C SER A 15 1.44 3.39 14.82
N SER A 16 1.97 3.61 13.61
CA SER A 16 1.34 3.12 12.37
C SER A 16 1.00 1.63 12.50
N PRO A 17 -0.18 1.17 12.05
CA PRO A 17 -0.56 -0.24 12.11
C PRO A 17 0.29 -1.11 11.16
N VAL A 18 1.10 -0.47 10.32
CA VAL A 18 1.99 -1.09 9.35
C VAL A 18 3.41 -0.53 9.46
N PRO A 19 4.44 -1.27 9.01
CA PRO A 19 5.80 -0.74 8.92
C PRO A 19 5.85 0.54 8.07
N VAL A 20 6.46 1.59 8.64
CA VAL A 20 6.68 2.88 7.96
C VAL A 20 7.89 2.79 7.02
N GLU A 21 8.92 2.07 7.45
CA GLU A 21 10.18 1.88 6.71
C GLU A 21 10.68 0.44 6.83
N ILE A 22 11.45 0.01 5.83
CA ILE A 22 12.18 -1.27 5.82
C ILE A 22 13.58 -0.99 5.32
N ASN A 23 14.60 -1.39 6.09
CA ASN A 23 16.01 -1.14 5.78
C ASN A 23 16.34 0.35 5.51
N GLY A 24 15.72 1.26 6.27
CA GLY A 24 15.90 2.71 6.12
C GLY A 24 15.24 3.32 4.87
N GLN A 25 14.29 2.61 4.27
CA GLN A 25 13.54 3.09 3.11
C GLN A 25 12.04 3.07 3.36
N LYS A 26 11.35 4.18 3.06
CA LYS A 26 9.88 4.31 3.16
C LYS A 26 9.18 3.16 2.42
N ALA A 27 8.27 2.48 3.11
CA ALA A 27 7.59 1.29 2.61
C ALA A 27 6.21 1.60 2.03
N LEU A 28 5.85 0.89 0.96
CA LEU A 28 4.48 0.78 0.46
C LEU A 28 3.87 -0.51 1.02
N VAL A 29 2.79 -0.41 1.78
CA VAL A 29 2.17 -1.57 2.44
C VAL A 29 0.72 -1.74 1.97
N LEU A 30 0.37 -2.94 1.53
CA LEU A 30 -0.97 -3.34 1.14
C LEU A 30 -1.50 -4.33 2.18
N ILE A 31 -2.72 -4.09 2.65
CA ILE A 31 -3.42 -5.02 3.54
C ILE A 31 -4.56 -5.65 2.77
N ASN A 32 -4.53 -6.98 2.66
CA ASN A 32 -5.52 -7.77 1.96
C ASN A 32 -6.56 -8.36 2.93
N GLN A 33 -7.78 -8.52 2.46
CA GLN A 33 -8.77 -9.38 3.12
C GLN A 33 -8.33 -10.84 3.02
N ASP A 34 -8.79 -11.67 3.96
CA ASP A 34 -8.56 -13.12 3.98
C ASP A 34 -9.89 -13.84 3.69
N PRO A 35 -10.12 -14.41 2.48
CA PRO A 35 -9.25 -14.40 1.30
C PRO A 35 -9.29 -13.08 0.50
N PRO A 36 -8.29 -12.81 -0.38
CA PRO A 36 -8.24 -11.58 -1.17
C PRO A 36 -9.36 -11.48 -2.22
N GLY A 37 -10.20 -10.45 -2.12
CA GLY A 37 -11.19 -10.11 -3.15
C GLY A 37 -10.63 -9.28 -4.33
N THR A 38 -11.50 -8.90 -5.27
CA THR A 38 -11.14 -8.15 -6.49
C THR A 38 -10.31 -6.88 -6.22
N ARG A 39 -10.66 -6.13 -5.17
CA ARG A 39 -9.91 -4.91 -4.81
C ARG A 39 -8.50 -5.19 -4.30
N CYS A 40 -8.36 -6.24 -3.46
CA CYS A 40 -7.07 -6.70 -2.97
C CYS A 40 -6.19 -7.13 -4.15
N ASN A 41 -6.71 -8.00 -5.02
CA ASN A 41 -5.98 -8.49 -6.18
C ASN A 41 -5.62 -7.36 -7.15
N THR A 42 -6.50 -6.38 -7.34
CA THR A 42 -6.18 -5.18 -8.15
C THR A 42 -4.98 -4.44 -7.57
N ASN A 43 -4.96 -4.17 -6.27
CA ASN A 43 -3.83 -3.49 -5.62
C ASN A 43 -2.53 -4.31 -5.73
N VAL A 44 -2.59 -5.64 -5.62
CA VAL A 44 -1.43 -6.53 -5.82
C VAL A 44 -0.85 -6.38 -7.24
N GLN A 45 -1.72 -6.28 -8.26
CA GLN A 45 -1.25 -6.03 -9.63
C GLN A 45 -0.62 -4.65 -9.76
N ILE A 46 -1.17 -3.61 -9.12
CA ILE A 46 -0.55 -2.29 -9.09
C ILE A 46 0.81 -2.34 -8.38
N ALA A 47 0.91 -3.03 -7.24
CA ALA A 47 2.16 -3.22 -6.52
C ALA A 47 3.24 -3.89 -7.40
N ALA A 48 2.85 -4.86 -8.24
CA ALA A 48 3.75 -5.47 -9.19
C ALA A 48 4.23 -4.47 -10.27
N GLU A 49 3.34 -3.65 -10.83
CA GLU A 49 3.72 -2.57 -11.77
C GLU A 49 4.67 -1.56 -11.11
N ILE A 50 4.40 -1.17 -9.86
CA ILE A 50 5.23 -0.25 -9.10
C ILE A 50 6.62 -0.84 -8.83
N ALA A 51 6.72 -2.11 -8.44
CA ALA A 51 8.01 -2.79 -8.25
C ALA A 51 8.87 -2.83 -9.54
N ASN A 52 8.21 -2.88 -10.70
CA ASN A 52 8.87 -2.89 -12.01
C ASN A 52 9.32 -1.48 -12.47
N THR A 53 8.92 -0.42 -11.75
CA THR A 53 9.23 0.98 -12.10
C THR A 53 10.03 1.71 -11.04
N TYR A 54 9.73 1.49 -9.76
CA TYR A 54 10.29 2.20 -8.62
C TYR A 54 11.13 1.27 -7.74
N ARG A 55 12.11 1.85 -7.06
CA ARG A 55 12.96 1.17 -6.09
C ARG A 55 12.45 1.52 -4.70
N LEU A 56 11.61 0.66 -4.11
CA LEU A 56 11.12 0.79 -2.74
C LEU A 56 10.71 -0.59 -2.17
N PRO A 57 10.68 -0.76 -0.83
CA PRO A 57 10.10 -1.92 -0.20
C PRO A 57 8.59 -1.93 -0.40
N ILE A 58 8.06 -3.05 -0.87
CA ILE A 58 6.61 -3.29 -0.97
C ILE A 58 6.25 -4.49 -0.11
N LEU A 59 5.30 -4.33 0.80
CA LEU A 59 4.80 -5.37 1.68
C LEU A 59 3.33 -5.64 1.39
N ILE A 60 2.97 -6.92 1.29
CA ILE A 60 1.59 -7.36 1.15
C ILE A 60 1.29 -8.22 2.37
N LEU A 61 0.38 -7.76 3.21
CA LEU A 61 0.04 -8.39 4.48
C LEU A 61 -1.41 -8.89 4.44
N PRO A 62 -1.69 -10.09 4.98
CA PRO A 62 -3.07 -10.50 5.25
C PRO A 62 -3.63 -9.67 6.42
N GLN A 63 -4.96 -9.52 6.48
CA GLN A 63 -5.62 -8.78 7.56
C GLN A 63 -5.32 -9.38 8.94
N THR A 64 -5.10 -10.69 8.99
CA THR A 64 -4.70 -11.43 10.19
C THR A 64 -3.29 -11.09 10.72
N ALA A 65 -2.45 -10.40 9.94
CA ALA A 65 -1.08 -10.02 10.34
C ALA A 65 -0.95 -8.57 10.87
N VAL A 66 -2.07 -7.85 10.99
CA VAL A 66 -2.10 -6.45 11.44
C VAL A 66 -3.05 -6.29 12.64
N PRO A 67 -2.99 -5.18 13.41
CA PRO A 67 -3.89 -4.97 14.53
C PRO A 67 -5.37 -5.11 14.14
N PRO A 68 -6.23 -5.63 15.04
CA PRO A 68 -7.67 -5.70 14.80
C PRO A 68 -8.25 -4.36 14.35
N LEU A 69 -9.30 -4.42 13.53
CA LEU A 69 -9.98 -3.24 12.94
C LEU A 69 -9.17 -2.44 11.92
N THR A 70 -7.92 -2.80 11.63
CA THR A 70 -7.20 -2.20 10.51
C THR A 70 -7.99 -2.45 9.21
N PRO A 71 -8.33 -1.41 8.42
CA PRO A 71 -9.16 -1.58 7.23
C PRO A 71 -8.50 -2.51 6.20
N ALA A 72 -9.29 -3.43 5.65
CA ALA A 72 -8.89 -4.29 4.54
C ALA A 72 -10.01 -4.33 3.48
N PRO A 73 -9.72 -4.11 2.19
CA PRO A 73 -8.43 -3.72 1.63
C PRO A 73 -7.98 -2.32 2.08
N SER A 74 -6.67 -2.13 2.23
CA SER A 74 -6.06 -0.80 2.35
C SER A 74 -4.66 -0.73 1.78
N VAL A 75 -4.21 0.48 1.45
CA VAL A 75 -2.88 0.78 0.90
C VAL A 75 -2.30 1.95 1.67
N TRP A 76 -1.05 1.81 2.09
CA TRP A 76 -0.35 2.72 2.96
C TRP A 76 1.02 3.06 2.39
N TYR A 77 1.47 4.29 2.56
CA TYR A 77 2.84 4.68 2.27
C TYR A 77 3.38 5.50 3.45
N GLU A 78 4.56 5.13 3.97
CA GLU A 78 5.13 5.79 5.15
C GLU A 78 4.13 5.81 6.34
N GLY A 79 3.36 4.74 6.53
CA GLY A 79 2.33 4.66 7.58
C GLY A 79 1.14 5.60 7.41
N LYS A 80 1.02 6.31 6.27
CA LYS A 80 -0.13 7.14 5.93
C LYS A 80 -1.08 6.37 5.00
N VAL A 81 -2.38 6.46 5.26
CA VAL A 81 -3.41 5.83 4.42
C VAL A 81 -3.47 6.53 3.06
N ILE A 82 -3.26 5.76 2.00
CA ILE A 82 -3.57 6.18 0.61
C ILE A 82 -5.00 5.76 0.26
N ALA A 83 -5.34 4.49 0.54
CA ALA A 83 -6.67 3.96 0.30
C ALA A 83 -7.10 3.04 1.44
N ALA A 84 -8.39 3.06 1.80
CA ALA A 84 -8.96 2.16 2.81
C ALA A 84 -10.41 1.80 2.47
N SER A 85 -10.81 0.55 2.72
CA SER A 85 -12.21 0.12 2.59
C SER A 85 -13.12 0.98 3.46
N GLY A 86 -14.19 1.53 2.88
CA GLY A 86 -15.06 2.49 3.57
C GLY A 86 -14.48 3.90 3.75
N GLY A 87 -13.29 4.16 3.19
CA GLY A 87 -12.60 5.44 3.25
C GLY A 87 -12.03 5.87 1.89
N PRO A 88 -10.84 6.52 1.85
CA PRO A 88 -10.23 7.01 0.63
C PRO A 88 -10.13 5.92 -0.45
N HIS A 89 -10.56 6.27 -1.66
CA HIS A 89 -10.63 5.40 -2.85
C HIS A 89 -11.29 4.04 -2.61
N ASN A 90 -12.08 3.91 -1.54
CA ASN A 90 -12.71 2.67 -1.10
C ASN A 90 -11.74 1.47 -1.14
N GLY A 91 -10.50 1.67 -0.70
CA GLY A 91 -9.49 0.62 -0.54
C GLY A 91 -8.84 0.12 -1.83
N MET A 92 -9.00 0.82 -2.96
CA MET A 92 -8.32 0.50 -4.22
C MET A 92 -7.47 1.68 -4.67
N VAL A 93 -6.32 1.42 -5.27
CA VAL A 93 -5.48 2.44 -5.93
C VAL A 93 -5.30 2.12 -7.40
N SER A 94 -5.00 3.15 -8.20
CA SER A 94 -4.47 2.99 -9.55
C SER A 94 -2.94 3.12 -9.53
N TYR A 95 -2.30 2.70 -10.62
CA TYR A 95 -0.86 2.95 -10.82
C TYR A 95 -0.51 4.44 -10.67
N GLN A 96 -1.33 5.32 -11.28
CA GLN A 96 -1.06 6.76 -11.28
C GLN A 96 -1.08 7.35 -9.85
N ILE A 97 -2.06 6.96 -9.02
CA ILE A 97 -2.15 7.44 -7.63
C ILE A 97 -0.85 7.16 -6.87
N ILE A 98 -0.31 5.95 -7.01
CA ILE A 98 0.93 5.58 -6.33
C ILE A 98 2.13 6.27 -6.98
N ALA A 99 2.20 6.28 -8.31
CA ALA A 99 3.29 6.93 -9.04
C ALA A 99 3.43 8.42 -8.66
N ASP A 100 2.32 9.17 -8.59
CA ASP A 100 2.33 10.58 -8.23
C ASP A 100 2.91 10.81 -6.83
N ILE A 101 2.52 9.99 -5.85
CA ILE A 101 3.05 10.04 -4.48
C ILE A 101 4.56 9.75 -4.50
N LEU A 102 4.98 8.68 -5.19
CA LEU A 102 6.38 8.28 -5.23
C LEU A 102 7.27 9.30 -5.95
N GLU A 103 6.75 9.96 -7.01
CA GLU A 103 7.45 11.02 -7.72
C GLU A 103 7.58 12.29 -6.87
N LEU A 104 6.51 12.68 -6.16
CA LEU A 104 6.55 13.80 -5.22
C LEU A 104 7.53 13.57 -4.08
N GLU A 105 7.62 12.34 -3.58
CA GLU A 105 8.53 11.91 -2.51
C GLU A 105 9.96 11.63 -3.00
N GLY A 106 10.23 11.81 -4.30
CA GLY A 106 11.57 11.65 -4.87
C GLY A 106 12.08 10.20 -4.89
N VAL A 107 11.18 9.21 -4.90
CA VAL A 107 11.57 7.80 -4.94
C VAL A 107 12.23 7.46 -6.27
N SER A 108 13.43 6.88 -6.19
CA SER A 108 14.22 6.53 -7.37
C SER A 108 13.52 5.48 -8.23
N LYS A 109 13.55 5.68 -9.55
CA LYS A 109 13.12 4.68 -10.53
C LYS A 109 14.17 3.58 -10.71
N GLN A 110 13.73 2.42 -11.20
CA GLN A 110 14.61 1.34 -11.64
C GLN A 110 15.48 1.82 -12.80
N LYS A 111 16.75 1.39 -12.85
CA LYS A 111 17.67 1.77 -13.95
C LYS A 111 17.28 1.16 -15.30
N LYS A 112 16.54 0.07 -15.25
CA LYS A 112 16.03 -0.66 -16.41
C LYS A 112 14.55 -0.89 -16.19
N GLN A 113 13.80 -0.87 -17.28
CA GLN A 113 12.38 -1.20 -17.23
C GLN A 113 12.19 -2.65 -16.79
N GLY A 114 11.27 -2.86 -15.84
CA GLY A 114 10.92 -4.19 -15.37
C GLY A 114 10.16 -5.02 -16.42
N LYS A 115 10.16 -6.34 -16.24
CA LYS A 115 9.64 -7.29 -17.22
C LYS A 115 8.15 -7.15 -17.50
N LEU A 116 7.35 -6.62 -16.56
CA LEU A 116 5.91 -6.43 -16.77
C LEU A 116 5.57 -5.39 -17.84
N PHE A 117 6.51 -4.51 -18.19
CA PHE A 117 6.31 -3.51 -19.24
C PHE A 117 7.00 -3.88 -20.55
N ASN A 118 7.54 -5.09 -20.67
CA ASN A 118 8.02 -5.60 -21.94
C ASN A 118 6.82 -5.85 -22.86
N ASP A 119 6.96 -5.53 -24.16
CA ASP A 119 5.95 -5.74 -25.19
C ASP A 119 5.45 -7.19 -25.25
N SER A 120 6.28 -8.16 -24.88
CA SER A 120 5.92 -9.59 -24.87
C SER A 120 5.23 -10.07 -23.59
N VAL A 121 5.05 -9.22 -22.57
CA VAL A 121 4.47 -9.58 -21.26
C VAL A 121 3.30 -8.67 -20.90
N ARG A 122 3.37 -7.41 -21.33
CA ARG A 122 2.38 -6.38 -21.03
C ARG A 122 0.96 -6.78 -21.46
N PRO A 123 0.72 -7.33 -22.67
CA PRO A 123 -0.62 -7.69 -23.10
C PRO A 123 -1.28 -8.77 -22.21
N GLU A 124 -0.52 -9.80 -21.84
CA GLU A 124 -0.99 -10.90 -20.99
C GLU A 124 -1.29 -10.41 -19.57
N PHE A 125 -0.46 -9.51 -19.05
CA PHE A 125 -0.66 -8.91 -17.75
C PHE A 125 -1.90 -7.99 -17.72
N ASP A 126 -2.10 -7.16 -18.74
CA ASP A 126 -3.30 -6.33 -18.87
C ASP A 126 -4.56 -7.20 -19.03
N LYS A 127 -4.48 -8.31 -19.77
CA LYS A 127 -5.56 -9.31 -19.86
C LYS A 127 -5.88 -9.90 -18.49
N LEU A 128 -4.88 -10.32 -17.72
CA LEU A 128 -5.07 -10.85 -16.36
C LEU A 128 -5.74 -9.81 -15.44
N LYS A 129 -5.30 -8.55 -15.50
CA LYS A 129 -5.93 -7.44 -14.75
C LYS A 129 -7.41 -7.28 -15.11
N SER A 130 -7.74 -7.39 -16.40
CA SER A 130 -9.13 -7.34 -16.86
C SER A 130 -9.95 -8.49 -16.27
N ILE A 131 -9.47 -9.74 -16.40
CA ILE A 131 -10.13 -10.95 -15.89
C ILE A 131 -10.40 -10.85 -14.38
N ILE A 132 -9.41 -10.42 -13.59
CA ILE A 132 -9.58 -10.24 -12.13
C ILE A 132 -10.66 -9.21 -11.82
N LYS A 133 -10.73 -8.13 -12.61
CA LYS A 133 -11.69 -7.05 -12.40
C LYS A 133 -13.12 -7.46 -12.76
N THR A 134 -13.28 -8.27 -13.81
CA THR A 134 -14.60 -8.72 -14.31
C THR A 134 -15.07 -10.01 -13.67
N GLY A 135 -14.17 -10.83 -13.12
CA GLY A 135 -14.47 -12.18 -12.65
C GLY A 135 -14.81 -13.16 -13.78
N GLN A 136 -14.36 -12.87 -15.01
CA GLN A 136 -14.65 -13.60 -16.25
C GLN A 136 -13.35 -13.96 -16.95
#